data_AF-A0A7S0F6G8-F1
#
_entry.id   AF-A0A7S0F6G8-F1
#
_cell.length_a   1.000
_cell.length_b   1.000
_cell.length_c   1.000
_cell.angle_alpha   90.00
_cell.angle_beta   90.00
_cell.angle_gamma   90.00
#
_symmetry.space_group_name_H-M   'P 1'
#
loop_
_entity.id
_entity.type
_entity.pdbx_description
1 polymer ?
#
loop_
_entity_poly.entity_id
_entity_poly.type
_entity_poly.pdbx_seq_one_letter_code
_entity_poly.pdbx_strand_id
1 'polypeptide(L)'
;ASSGRSLTNNAPILDRVGSQLKSETYLPTLQALPGRFEFTYMPDNSQLALLIPVDLCVGSSRSKDTVSTVLVLGSDTAKSFTPKDVAWARVIAERMGKVL
;
A
#
# COMPACT_ATOMS: atom_id res chain seq x y z
N ALA A 1 -30.04 1.23 7.29
CA ALA A 1 -28.74 1.13 7.97
C ALA A 1 -27.82 0.23 7.15
N SER A 2 -27.05 0.80 6.23
CA SER A 2 -26.13 0.07 5.36
C SER A 2 -24.85 -0.24 6.13
N SER A 3 -24.70 -1.50 6.51
CA SER A 3 -23.53 -2.06 7.18
C SER A 3 -22.27 -1.79 6.35
N GLY A 4 -21.40 -0.89 6.81
CA GLY A 4 -20.07 -0.71 6.25
C GLY A 4 -19.26 -1.99 6.45
N ARG A 5 -19.07 -2.77 5.38
CA ARG A 5 -18.20 -3.96 5.41
C ARG A 5 -16.77 -3.47 5.61
N SER A 6 -16.27 -3.60 6.83
CA SER A 6 -14.84 -3.53 7.11
C SER A 6 -14.15 -4.63 6.31
N LEU A 7 -13.41 -4.27 5.25
CA LEU A 7 -12.59 -5.19 4.43
C LEU A 7 -11.36 -5.71 5.21
N THR A 8 -11.28 -5.43 6.51
CA THR A 8 -10.11 -5.58 7.38
C THR A 8 -9.74 -7.02 7.72
N ASN A 9 -10.54 -8.03 7.38
CA ASN A 9 -10.23 -9.42 7.76
C ASN A 9 -9.30 -10.17 6.79
N ASN A 10 -9.06 -9.67 5.57
CA ASN A 10 -8.31 -10.42 4.56
C ASN A 10 -6.95 -9.83 4.20
N ALA A 11 -6.56 -8.69 4.77
CA ALA A 11 -5.27 -8.03 4.48
C ALA A 11 -4.70 -7.26 5.68
N PRO A 12 -4.33 -7.93 6.79
CA PRO A 12 -3.82 -7.28 8.00
C PRO A 12 -2.52 -6.48 7.77
N ILE A 13 -1.68 -6.83 6.79
CA ILE A 13 -0.48 -6.04 6.48
C ILE A 13 -0.88 -4.69 5.86
N LEU A 14 -1.83 -4.69 4.93
CA LEU A 14 -2.31 -3.46 4.29
C LEU A 14 -3.01 -2.55 5.29
N ASP A 15 -3.85 -3.12 6.15
CA ASP A 15 -4.54 -2.37 7.21
C ASP A 15 -3.54 -1.70 8.15
N ARG A 16 -2.50 -2.43 8.56
CA ARG A 16 -1.44 -1.90 9.43
C ARG A 16 -0.65 -0.76 8.77
N VAL A 17 -0.33 -0.88 7.48
CA VAL A 17 0.43 0.16 6.77
C VAL A 17 -0.41 1.42 6.56
N GLY A 18 -1.65 1.26 6.10
CA GLY A 18 -2.56 2.39 5.85
C GLY A 18 -2.98 3.11 7.14
N SER A 19 -3.39 2.36 8.17
CA SER A 19 -3.98 2.96 9.37
C SER A 19 -2.97 3.33 10.46
N GLN A 20 -1.91 2.53 10.66
CA GLN A 20 -1.03 2.65 11.84
C GLN A 20 0.36 3.19 11.52
N LEU A 21 1.01 2.69 10.46
CA LEU A 21 2.44 2.95 10.27
C LEU A 21 2.73 4.31 9.63
N LYS A 22 1.79 4.88 8.84
CA LYS A 22 1.94 6.19 8.13
C LYS A 22 3.30 6.43 7.46
N SER A 23 4.05 5.36 7.24
CA SER A 23 5.42 5.34 6.74
C SER A 23 5.59 4.12 5.86
N GLU A 24 6.49 4.26 4.89
CA GLU A 24 6.82 3.20 3.96
C GLU A 24 7.28 1.93 4.69
N THR A 25 6.78 0.78 4.25
CA THR A 25 7.15 -0.53 4.78
C THR A 25 7.80 -1.37 3.70
N TYR A 26 9.00 -1.88 4.01
CA TYR A 26 9.78 -2.71 3.11
C TYR A 26 9.64 -4.18 3.48
N LEU A 27 9.12 -5.00 2.56
CA LEU A 27 9.01 -6.45 2.71
C LEU A 27 10.00 -7.14 1.76
N PRO A 28 11.23 -7.42 2.21
CA PRO A 28 12.32 -7.90 1.36
C PRO A 28 12.16 -9.36 0.88
N THR A 29 11.31 -10.15 1.54
CA THR A 29 11.19 -11.59 1.29
C THR A 29 9.73 -12.06 1.37
N LEU A 30 8.93 -11.72 0.36
CA LEU A 30 7.52 -12.12 0.27
C LEU A 30 7.32 -13.65 0.32
N GLN A 31 8.30 -14.42 -0.17
CA GLN A 31 8.26 -15.88 -0.16
C GLN A 31 8.38 -16.49 1.25
N ALA A 32 9.04 -15.80 2.18
CA ALA A 32 9.21 -16.25 3.55
C ALA A 32 8.10 -15.75 4.47
N LEU A 33 7.22 -14.87 3.99
CA LEU A 33 6.16 -14.29 4.80
C LEU A 33 4.96 -15.24 4.86
N PRO A 34 4.49 -15.60 6.08
CA PRO A 34 3.29 -16.42 6.25
C PRO A 34 2.02 -15.72 5.73
N GLY A 35 2.11 -14.41 5.41
CA GLY A 35 1.05 -13.55 4.87
C GLY A 35 1.02 -13.40 3.35
N ARG A 36 1.76 -14.21 2.57
CA ARG A 36 1.78 -14.11 1.09
C ARG A 36 0.38 -14.16 0.45
N PHE A 37 -0.59 -14.78 1.12
CA PHE A 37 -1.98 -14.84 0.68
C PHE A 37 -2.65 -13.47 0.52
N GLU A 38 -2.14 -12.41 1.15
CA GLU A 38 -2.67 -11.05 1.02
C GLU A 38 -2.29 -10.39 -0.32
N PHE A 39 -1.27 -10.93 -1.00
CA PHE A 39 -0.71 -10.38 -2.24
C PHE A 39 -1.01 -11.28 -3.46
N THR A 40 -2.17 -11.95 -3.50
CA THR A 40 -2.57 -12.83 -4.62
C THR A 40 -2.67 -12.13 -5.97
N TYR A 41 -2.71 -10.80 -5.99
CA TYR A 41 -2.68 -9.97 -7.19
C TYR A 41 -1.26 -9.72 -7.73
N MET A 42 -0.22 -10.10 -6.99
CA MET A 42 1.16 -9.97 -7.44
C MET A 42 1.58 -11.17 -8.29
N PRO A 43 2.48 -10.96 -9.27
CA PRO A 43 3.10 -12.04 -10.02
C PRO A 43 3.77 -13.08 -9.11
N ASP A 44 3.72 -14.36 -9.48
CA ASP A 44 4.26 -15.46 -8.68
C ASP A 44 5.77 -15.37 -8.41
N ASN A 45 6.50 -14.68 -9.29
CA ASN A 45 7.93 -14.42 -9.18
C ASN A 45 8.26 -13.20 -8.31
N SER A 46 7.27 -12.50 -7.75
CA SER A 46 7.51 -11.34 -6.87
C SER A 46 8.26 -11.78 -5.61
N GLN A 47 9.46 -11.26 -5.41
CA GLN A 47 10.31 -11.58 -4.26
C GLN A 47 10.16 -10.55 -3.14
N LEU A 48 9.75 -9.32 -3.47
CA LEU A 48 9.58 -8.24 -2.50
C LEU A 48 8.38 -7.35 -2.81
N ALA A 49 7.92 -6.64 -1.76
CA ALA A 49 6.96 -5.56 -1.87
C ALA A 49 7.43 -4.33 -1.07
N LEU A 50 7.28 -3.16 -1.67
CA LEU A 50 7.35 -1.87 -1.01
C LEU A 50 5.92 -1.35 -0.86
N LEU A 51 5.51 -1.07 0.38
CA LEU A 51 4.19 -0.56 0.70
C LEU A 51 4.31 0.89 1.11
N ILE A 52 3.53 1.76 0.47
CA ILE A 52 3.55 3.20 0.70
C ILE A 52 2.13 3.64 1.02
N PRO A 53 1.85 4.17 2.23
CA PRO A 53 0.53 4.68 2.54
C PRO A 53 0.21 5.92 1.69
N VAL A 54 -1.02 5.99 1.22
CA VAL A 54 -1.56 7.09 0.40
C VAL A 54 -2.90 7.52 0.97
N ASP A 55 -2.97 8.77 1.39
CA ASP A 55 -4.23 9.41 1.77
C ASP A 55 -4.89 9.97 0.51
N LEU A 56 -5.94 9.31 0.01
CA LEU A 56 -6.72 9.76 -1.14
C LEU A 56 -7.82 10.72 -0.68
N CYS A 57 -7.95 11.86 -1.35
CA CYS A 57 -9.03 12.82 -1.10
C CYS A 57 -10.23 12.52 -2.01
N VAL A 58 -11.08 11.56 -1.63
CA VAL A 58 -12.21 11.17 -2.47
C VAL A 58 -13.41 12.08 -2.18
N GLY A 59 -13.71 13.01 -3.10
CA GLY A 59 -14.93 13.81 -3.02
C GLY A 59 -14.86 15.18 -3.73
N SER A 60 -15.98 15.62 -4.29
CA SER A 60 -16.09 16.94 -4.92
C SER A 60 -16.30 18.04 -3.89
N SER A 61 -15.27 18.86 -3.63
CA SER A 61 -15.22 20.22 -3.04
C SER A 61 -16.01 20.56 -1.74
N ARG A 62 -17.08 19.84 -1.36
CA ARG A 62 -17.96 20.11 -0.21
C ARG A 62 -18.00 18.99 0.83
N SER A 63 -17.53 17.80 0.51
CA SER A 63 -17.30 16.70 1.45
C SER A 63 -15.94 16.11 1.10
N LYS A 64 -14.97 16.30 2.00
CA LYS A 64 -13.58 15.88 1.81
C LYS A 64 -13.36 14.65 2.69
N ASP A 65 -13.80 13.50 2.18
CA ASP A 65 -13.54 12.24 2.86
C ASP A 65 -12.13 11.77 2.47
N THR A 66 -11.27 11.63 3.47
CA THR A 66 -9.94 11.07 3.29
C THR A 66 -10.02 9.56 3.42
N VAL A 67 -9.69 8.85 2.34
CA VAL A 67 -9.59 7.39 2.35
C VAL A 67 -8.12 7.02 2.46
N SER A 68 -7.76 6.31 3.53
CA SER A 68 -6.42 5.76 3.67
C SER A 68 -6.30 4.52 2.80
N THR A 69 -5.33 4.54 1.88
CA THR A 69 -5.03 3.45 0.96
C THR A 69 -3.54 3.14 0.97
N VAL A 70 -3.13 2.06 0.33
CA VAL A 70 -1.71 1.66 0.26
C VAL A 70 -1.34 1.39 -1.18
N LEU A 71 -0.31 2.07 -1.67
CA LEU A 71 0.36 1.76 -2.92
C LEU A 71 1.35 0.62 -2.68
N VAL A 72 1.20 -0.47 -3.42
CA VAL A 72 2.06 -1.66 -3.30
C VAL A 72 2.89 -1.79 -4.57
N LEU A 73 4.21 -1.77 -4.42
CA LEU A 73 5.18 -1.91 -5.51
C LEU A 73 5.92 -3.23 -5.36
N GLY A 74 5.76 -4.12 -6.35
CA GLY A 74 6.39 -5.44 -6.36
C GLY A 74 7.65 -5.46 -7.21
N SER A 75 8.59 -6.34 -6.87
CA SER A 75 9.74 -6.62 -7.73
C SER A 75 10.12 -8.09 -7.64
N ASP A 76 10.64 -8.61 -8.75
CA ASP A 76 11.11 -9.97 -8.94
C ASP A 76 12.52 -10.22 -8.40
N THR A 77 13.20 -9.20 -7.89
CA THR A 77 14.61 -9.27 -7.44
C THR A 77 14.74 -8.77 -6.01
N ALA A 78 15.08 -9.64 -5.05
CA ALA A 78 15.26 -9.24 -3.65
C ALA A 78 16.20 -8.01 -3.49
N LYS A 79 15.78 -7.04 -2.68
CA LYS A 79 16.49 -5.76 -2.41
C LYS A 79 16.70 -4.84 -3.63
N SER A 80 15.73 -4.76 -4.54
CA SER A 80 15.86 -3.92 -5.74
C SER A 80 15.63 -2.42 -5.52
N PHE A 81 14.84 -2.03 -4.52
CA PHE A 81 14.56 -0.61 -4.28
C PHE A 81 15.64 0.05 -3.42
N THR A 82 16.25 1.09 -3.97
CA THR A 82 17.18 1.97 -3.25
C THR A 82 16.41 3.06 -2.47
N PRO A 83 17.05 3.77 -1.52
CA PRO A 83 16.42 4.91 -0.85
C PRO A 83 15.91 5.99 -1.81
N LYS A 84 16.56 6.16 -2.96
CA LYS A 84 16.13 7.09 -4.00
C LYS A 84 14.81 6.66 -4.64
N ASP A 85 14.64 5.37 -4.90
CA ASP A 85 13.42 4.81 -5.49
C ASP A 85 12.24 4.95 -4.52
N VAL A 86 12.48 4.70 -3.23
CA VAL A 86 11.49 4.89 -2.16
C VAL A 86 11.04 6.37 -2.10
N ALA A 87 11.99 7.31 -2.13
CA ALA A 87 11.67 8.73 -2.12
C ALA A 87 10.85 9.15 -3.35
N TRP A 88 11.20 8.62 -4.53
CA TRP A 88 10.42 8.84 -5.76
C TRP A 88 9.00 8.30 -5.65
N ALA A 89 8.86 7.06 -5.19
CA ALA A 89 7.57 6.41 -5.04
C ALA A 89 6.67 7.14 -4.03
N ARG A 90 7.24 7.70 -2.95
CA ARG A 90 6.53 8.55 -2.00
C ARG A 90 5.98 9.83 -2.65
N VAL A 91 6.79 10.50 -3.47
CA VAL A 91 6.33 11.70 -4.21
C VAL A 91 5.20 11.36 -5.18
N ILE A 92 5.27 10.20 -5.84
CA ILE A 92 4.19 9.72 -6.72
C ILE A 92 2.92 9.49 -5.92
N ALA A 93 3.01 8.76 -4.79
CA ALA A 93 1.91 8.53 -3.86
C ALA A 93 1.23 9.84 -3.41
N GLU A 94 2.02 10.82 -2.95
CA GLU A 94 1.50 12.12 -2.51
C GLU A 94 0.81 12.91 -3.64
N ARG A 95 1.25 12.75 -4.88
CA ARG A 95 0.60 13.37 -6.05
C ARG A 95 -0.68 12.65 -6.42
N MET A 96 -0.69 11.32 -6.38
CA MET A 96 -1.90 10.54 -6.67
C MET A 96 -3.04 10.90 -5.71
N GLY A 97 -2.76 11.06 -4.41
CA GLY A 97 -3.77 11.45 -3.42
C GLY A 97 -4.36 12.86 -3.59
N LYS A 98 -3.75 13.71 -4.43
CA LYS A 98 -4.27 15.05 -4.76
C LYS A 98 -5.06 15.09 -6.07
N VAL A 99 -4.85 14.12 -6.95
CA VAL A 99 -5.41 14.10 -8.32
C VAL A 99 -6.68 13.24 -8.39
N LEU A 100 -6.79 12.22 -7.55
CA LEU A 100 -7.95 11.33 -7.40
C LEU A 100 -8.91 11.87 -6.33
#